data_AF-A0A969Q687-F1
#
_entry.id   AF-A0A969Q687-F1
#
_cell.length_a   1.000
_cell.length_b   1.000
_cell.length_c   1.000
_cell.angle_alpha   90.00
_cell.angle_beta   90.00
_cell.angle_gamma   90.00
#
_symmetry.space_group_name_H-M   'P 1'
#
loop_
_entity.id
_entity.type
_entity.pdbx_description
1 polymer ?
#
loop_
_entity_poly.entity_id
_entity_poly.type
_entity_poly.pdbx_seq_one_letter_code
_entity_poly.pdbx_strand_id
1 'polypeptide(L)'
;MASDSGAGWHQKPQGFAIYLETPNAPEAERVFAALSDGGMAQMPLGETFWAERFGMVTDRFGTPWMVSFTGSKDNAKAPKRRAARTG
;
A
#
# COMPACT_ATOMS: atom_id res chain seq x y z
N MET A 1 -16.89 -9.16 -23.04
CA MET A 1 -15.42 -9.06 -23.02
C MET A 1 -14.86 -10.41 -22.61
N ALA A 2 -14.26 -11.15 -23.54
CA ALA A 2 -13.48 -12.35 -23.24
C ALA A 2 -12.00 -11.95 -23.29
N SER A 3 -11.25 -12.22 -22.22
CA SER A 3 -9.83 -11.85 -22.13
C SER A 3 -8.98 -13.06 -22.48
N ASP A 4 -8.77 -13.29 -23.78
CA ASP A 4 -7.89 -14.35 -24.28
C ASP A 4 -6.42 -13.88 -24.22
N SER A 5 -5.88 -13.79 -23.00
CA SER A 5 -4.45 -13.55 -22.81
C SER A 5 -3.70 -14.88 -22.98
N GLY A 6 -3.17 -15.14 -24.18
CA GLY A 6 -2.37 -16.32 -24.46
C GLY A 6 -1.07 -16.37 -23.63
N ALA A 7 -0.60 -17.58 -23.33
CA ALA A 7 0.68 -17.79 -22.65
C ALA A 7 1.81 -17.08 -23.42
N GLY A 8 2.49 -16.11 -22.77
CA GLY A 8 3.55 -15.29 -23.36
C GLY A 8 3.23 -13.79 -23.49
N TRP A 9 1.97 -13.38 -23.27
CA TRP A 9 1.56 -11.98 -23.39
C TRP A 9 1.73 -11.20 -22.08
N HIS A 10 1.95 -11.90 -20.96
CA HIS A 10 2.23 -11.28 -19.67
C HIS A 10 3.66 -10.74 -19.65
N GLN A 11 3.79 -9.43 -19.56
CA GLN A 11 5.04 -8.78 -19.21
C GLN A 11 4.94 -8.27 -17.78
N LYS A 12 6.05 -8.40 -17.03
CA LYS A 12 6.13 -7.80 -15.69
C LYS A 12 5.89 -6.30 -15.81
N PRO A 13 5.05 -5.70 -14.94
CA PRO A 13 4.90 -4.26 -14.88
C PRO A 13 6.25 -3.55 -14.79
N GLN A 14 6.44 -2.49 -15.59
CA GLN A 14 7.64 -1.66 -15.58
C GLN A 14 7.26 -0.19 -15.35
N GLY A 15 8.08 0.51 -14.56
CA GLY A 15 7.98 1.98 -14.40
C GLY A 15 6.90 2.49 -13.44
N PHE A 16 6.15 1.62 -12.75
CA PHE A 16 5.19 2.03 -11.72
C PHE A 16 5.13 1.04 -10.56
N ALA A 17 4.57 1.47 -9.43
CA ALA A 17 4.17 0.63 -8.30
C ALA A 17 2.79 1.03 -7.81
N ILE A 18 2.01 0.06 -7.32
CA ILE A 18 0.68 0.31 -6.78
C ILE A 18 0.81 0.71 -5.32
N TYR A 19 0.31 1.89 -4.97
CA TYR A 19 0.19 2.32 -3.58
C TYR A 19 -1.15 1.88 -3.00
N LEU A 20 -1.13 1.21 -1.86
CA LEU A 20 -2.32 0.76 -1.14
C LEU A 20 -2.29 1.27 0.31
N GLU A 21 -3.17 2.22 0.60
CA GLU A 21 -3.48 2.63 1.98
C GLU A 21 -4.52 1.67 2.57
N THR A 22 -4.20 1.09 3.70
CA THR A 22 -5.08 0.16 4.42
C THR A 22 -5.81 0.86 5.58
N PRO A 23 -6.98 0.36 6.01
CA PRO A 23 -7.77 1.02 7.05
C PRO A 23 -7.19 0.91 8.47
N ASN A 24 -6.31 -0.08 8.72
CA ASN A 24 -5.70 -0.33 10.03
C ASN A 24 -4.43 -1.21 9.90
N ALA A 25 -3.62 -1.26 10.96
CA ALA A 25 -2.36 -2.03 10.98
C ALA A 25 -2.54 -3.55 10.75
N PRO A 26 -3.54 -4.25 11.35
CA PRO A 26 -3.77 -5.67 11.06
C PRO A 26 -4.07 -5.95 9.58
N GLU A 27 -4.80 -5.06 8.91
CA GLU A 27 -5.06 -5.21 7.47
C GLU A 27 -3.79 -5.00 6.64
N ALA A 28 -2.93 -4.04 7.02
CA ALA A 28 -1.61 -3.88 6.40
C ALA A 28 -0.78 -5.16 6.51
N GLU A 29 -0.75 -5.79 7.68
CA GLU A 29 -0.02 -7.04 7.93
C GLU A 29 -0.60 -8.21 7.12
N ARG A 30 -1.93 -8.35 7.10
CA ARG A 30 -2.63 -9.37 6.30
C ARG A 30 -2.34 -9.24 4.80
N VAL A 31 -2.49 -8.03 4.26
CA VAL A 31 -2.29 -7.76 2.83
C VAL A 31 -0.83 -7.95 2.45
N PHE A 32 0.10 -7.42 3.24
CA PHE A 32 1.53 -7.58 2.98
C PHE A 32 1.95 -9.05 2.99
N ALA A 33 1.46 -9.85 3.95
CA ALA A 33 1.73 -11.28 4.01
C ALA A 33 1.19 -12.02 2.77
N ALA A 34 -0.03 -11.70 2.33
CA ALA A 34 -0.63 -12.31 1.15
C ALA A 34 0.13 -11.97 -0.14
N LEU A 35 0.58 -10.72 -0.30
CA LEU A 35 1.37 -10.29 -1.45
C LEU A 35 2.80 -10.86 -1.42
N SER A 36 3.36 -11.05 -0.23
CA SER A 36 4.69 -11.64 -0.04
C SER A 36 4.70 -13.15 -0.28
N ASP A 37 3.56 -13.84 -0.21
CA ASP A 37 3.46 -15.26 -0.48
C ASP A 37 3.76 -15.55 -1.97
N GLY A 38 4.92 -16.18 -2.22
CA GLY A 38 5.48 -16.39 -3.56
C GLY A 38 6.02 -15.12 -4.22
N GLY A 39 6.05 -14.00 -3.49
CA GLY A 39 6.61 -12.73 -3.92
C GLY A 39 8.01 -12.47 -3.34
N MET A 40 8.44 -11.22 -3.43
CA MET A 40 9.70 -10.73 -2.88
C MET A 40 9.48 -9.40 -2.17
N ALA A 41 9.64 -9.40 -0.85
CA ALA A 41 9.65 -8.16 -0.07
C ALA A 41 10.96 -7.40 -0.34
N GLN A 42 10.89 -6.22 -0.98
CA GLN A 42 12.04 -5.32 -1.09
C GLN A 42 12.29 -4.57 0.22
N MET A 43 11.20 -4.24 0.91
CA MET A 43 11.24 -3.61 2.22
C MET A 43 10.19 -4.31 3.10
N PRO A 44 10.62 -5.05 4.14
CA PRO A 44 9.69 -5.65 5.10
C PRO A 44 8.74 -4.60 5.70
N LEU A 45 7.51 -5.02 5.98
CA LEU A 45 6.53 -4.16 6.63
C LEU A 45 7.02 -3.74 8.02
N GLY A 46 7.12 -2.43 8.25
CA GLY A 46 7.58 -1.88 9.52
C GLY A 46 7.14 -0.45 9.73
N GLU A 47 7.45 0.10 10.90
CA GLU A 47 7.16 1.49 11.21
C GLU A 47 8.18 2.44 10.56
N THR A 48 7.72 3.56 9.99
CA THR A 48 8.58 4.61 9.42
C THR A 48 8.29 5.96 10.07
N PHE A 49 9.05 7.01 9.76
CA PHE A 49 8.77 8.34 10.35
C PHE A 49 7.42 8.93 9.86
N TRP A 50 6.87 8.42 8.75
CA TRP A 50 5.65 8.94 8.11
C TRP A 50 4.45 7.98 8.17
N ALA A 51 4.64 6.70 8.52
CA ALA A 51 3.56 5.72 8.62
C ALA A 51 3.77 4.75 9.80
N GLU A 52 2.68 4.24 10.36
CA GLU A 52 2.73 3.22 11.43
C GLU A 52 3.08 1.84 10.87
N ARG A 53 2.66 1.54 9.63
CA ARG A 53 3.12 0.40 8.85
C ARG A 53 3.40 0.85 7.42
N PHE A 54 4.57 0.52 6.90
CA PHE A 54 4.92 0.72 5.50
C PHE A 54 5.86 -0.40 5.05
N GLY A 55 5.67 -0.88 3.82
CA GLY A 55 6.50 -1.92 3.23
C GLY A 55 6.36 -1.96 1.71
N MET A 56 7.35 -2.56 1.06
CA MET A 56 7.38 -2.72 -0.39
C MET A 56 7.56 -4.19 -0.73
N VAL A 57 6.70 -4.69 -1.61
CA VAL A 57 6.69 -6.08 -2.04
C VAL A 57 6.38 -6.19 -3.52
N THR A 58 7.10 -7.03 -4.25
CA THR A 58 6.66 -7.52 -5.55
C THR A 58 5.97 -8.84 -5.39
N ASP A 59 4.71 -8.95 -5.83
CA ASP A 59 3.95 -10.19 -5.72
C ASP A 59 4.46 -11.29 -6.67
N ARG A 60 3.89 -12.50 -6.56
CA ARG A 60 4.23 -13.66 -7.40
C ARG A 60 4.03 -13.44 -8.91
N PHE A 61 3.25 -12.43 -9.30
CA PHE A 61 2.97 -12.09 -10.70
C PHE A 61 3.93 -11.03 -11.24
N GLY A 62 4.79 -10.47 -10.39
CA GLY A 62 5.76 -9.44 -10.72
C GLY A 62 5.25 -8.02 -10.52
N THR A 63 4.08 -7.82 -9.91
CA THR A 63 3.54 -6.48 -9.66
C THR A 63 4.19 -5.87 -8.42
N PRO A 64 4.82 -4.70 -8.51
CA PRO A 64 5.35 -3.98 -7.35
C PRO A 64 4.24 -3.23 -6.59
N TRP A 65 4.23 -3.41 -5.27
CA TRP A 65 3.28 -2.82 -4.33
C TRP A 65 4.00 -2.03 -3.24
N MET A 66 3.37 -0.95 -2.82
CA MET A 66 3.68 -0.20 -1.60
C MET A 66 2.46 -0.29 -0.69
N VAL A 67 2.57 -1.02 0.42
CA VAL A 67 1.49 -1.18 1.40
C VAL A 67 1.74 -0.23 2.55
N SER A 68 0.73 0.57 2.90
CA SER A 68 0.82 1.57 3.94
C SER A 68 -0.38 1.55 4.88
N PHE A 69 -0.13 1.81 6.15
CA PHE A 69 -1.09 2.30 7.11
C PHE A 69 -0.46 3.51 7.82
N THR A 70 -0.93 4.70 7.45
CA THR A 70 -0.43 5.97 7.98
C THR A 70 -0.79 6.12 9.47
N GLY A 71 -1.99 5.68 9.85
CA GLY A 71 -2.47 5.74 11.23
C GLY A 71 -2.47 7.17 11.78
N SER A 72 -1.92 7.35 12.98
CA SER A 72 -1.86 8.63 13.68
C SER A 72 -0.86 9.62 13.06
N LYS A 73 -0.06 9.19 12.08
CA LYS A 73 0.94 10.01 11.38
C LYS A 73 0.36 10.77 10.18
N ASP A 74 -0.96 10.65 9.96
CA ASP A 74 -1.66 11.35 8.89
C ASP A 74 -1.84 12.83 9.25
N ASN A 75 -0.90 13.66 8.81
CA ASN A 75 -0.94 15.11 9.00
C ASN A 75 -2.16 15.78 8.31
N ALA A 76 -2.87 15.09 7.40
CA ALA A 76 -4.08 15.62 6.76
C ALA A 76 -5.34 15.57 7.66
N LYS A 77 -5.30 14.83 8.78
CA LYS A 77 -6.40 14.77 9.78
C LYS A 77 -6.22 15.72 10.97
N ALA A 78 -5.40 16.77 10.85
CA ALA A 78 -5.44 17.86 11.83
C ALA A 78 -6.86 18.43 11.91
N PRO A 79 -7.46 18.57 13.12
CA PRO A 79 -8.82 19.08 13.24
C PRO A 79 -8.89 20.46 12.61
N LYS A 80 -9.72 20.63 11.57
CA LYS A 80 -10.07 21.96 11.03
C LYS A 80 -10.63 22.76 12.20
N ARG A 81 -9.82 23.64 12.79
CA ARG A 81 -10.25 24.58 13.84
C ARG A 81 -11.49 25.29 13.30
N ARG A 82 -12.68 24.96 13.81
CA ARG A 82 -13.89 25.75 13.54
C ARG A 82 -13.60 27.14 14.09
N ALA A 83 -13.45 28.11 13.20
CA ALA A 83 -13.36 29.50 13.59
C ALA A 83 -14.64 29.83 14.37
N ALA A 84 -14.48 30.11 15.67
CA ALA A 84 -15.53 30.66 16.49
C ALA A 84 -15.92 32.01 15.86
N ARG A 85 -17.12 32.04 15.31
CA ARG A 85 -17.76 33.25 14.81
C ARG A 85 -18.29 33.98 16.06
N THR A 86 -17.46 34.84 16.62
CA THR A 86 -17.88 35.78 17.68
C THR A 86 -18.73 36.88 17.04
N GLY A 87 -19.86 37.17 17.67
CA GLY A 87 -20.87 38.13 17.23
C GLY A 87 -20.47 39.59 17.38
#